data_AF-A0A1G6FFB2-F1
#
_entry.id   AF-A0A1G6FFB2-F1
#
_cell.length_a   1.000
_cell.length_b   1.000
_cell.length_c   1.000
_cell.angle_alpha   90.00
_cell.angle_beta   90.00
_cell.angle_gamma   90.00
#
_symmetry.space_group_name_H-M   'P 1'
#
loop_
_entity.id
_entity.type
_entity.pdbx_description
1 polymer ?
#
loop_
_entity_poly.entity_id
_entity_poly.type
_entity_poly.pdbx_seq_one_letter_code
_entity_poly.pdbx_strand_id
1 'polypeptide(L)'
;MHRSIYTSLLSVLLSVTIFSAPTFHAYSASKSKSTVILNRDEMTNISPESLPKNGTVKWDSYRKSKKDVHNGKIPVSLLTDPVYCSMNMPSESLSDEMIRASRDNGHIVTKKIPASASKLLNFGAVEETTKQTLPDSFSVYFGKMKMFAYSKSKKRWITIDSQPYPKGIYIYTLPWKTAKARKCKNVTYYNNYAKVDLTKDDLHGNCLHFWGGAAKLKKNDYLYYAASYEVWVSPNVVGKLTASGGIDSKDSACIKTLSQLYSSRGYKCTTSAKSVWGNTIPNKKYKKCKASKLNKLYYSDTRKK
;
A
#
# COMPACT_ATOMS: atom_id res chain seq x y z
N MET A 1 -19.79 -4.14 -81.79
CA MET A 1 -20.91 -4.74 -81.04
C MET A 1 -20.29 -5.59 -79.95
N HIS A 2 -20.42 -5.41 -78.63
CA HIS A 2 -21.41 -4.75 -77.79
C HIS A 2 -20.72 -3.98 -76.64
N ARG A 3 -21.33 -2.87 -76.24
CA ARG A 3 -21.12 -2.20 -74.95
C ARG A 3 -21.55 -3.12 -73.80
N SER A 4 -20.90 -3.04 -72.65
CA SER A 4 -21.63 -2.84 -71.40
C SER A 4 -20.74 -2.29 -70.28
N ILE A 5 -21.16 -1.13 -69.79
CA ILE A 5 -20.72 -0.44 -68.58
C ILE A 5 -21.58 -1.01 -67.45
N TYR A 6 -20.99 -1.47 -66.33
CA TYR A 6 -21.67 -1.44 -65.03
C TYR A 6 -20.66 -1.14 -63.91
N THR A 7 -20.77 0.10 -63.46
CA THR A 7 -20.66 0.54 -62.06
C THR A 7 -21.16 -0.50 -61.06
N SER A 8 -20.51 -0.62 -59.88
CA SER A 8 -21.17 -0.38 -58.58
C SER A 8 -20.37 -0.85 -57.36
N LEU A 9 -20.27 0.08 -56.40
CA LEU A 9 -20.27 -0.06 -54.94
C LEU A 9 -19.10 -0.74 -54.22
N LEU A 10 -18.15 0.14 -53.89
CA LEU A 10 -17.45 0.23 -52.62
C LEU A 10 -18.41 -0.03 -51.43
N SER A 11 -18.13 -1.04 -50.61
CA SER A 11 -18.74 -1.20 -49.28
C SER A 11 -17.63 -1.31 -48.23
N VAL A 12 -17.22 -0.15 -47.70
CA VAL A 12 -16.41 -0.06 -46.49
C VAL A 12 -17.34 -0.28 -45.30
N LEU A 13 -17.28 -1.46 -44.69
CA LEU A 13 -17.91 -1.71 -43.39
C LEU A 13 -17.15 -0.89 -42.32
N LEU A 14 -17.65 0.30 -42.02
CA LEU A 14 -17.25 1.07 -40.84
C LEU A 14 -17.93 0.44 -39.62
N SER A 15 -17.22 -0.45 -38.93
CA SER A 15 -17.64 -0.97 -37.64
C SER A 15 -17.50 0.13 -36.59
N VAL A 16 -18.62 0.79 -36.28
CA VAL A 16 -18.72 1.73 -35.16
C VAL A 16 -18.61 0.93 -33.86
N THR A 17 -17.38 0.82 -33.35
CA THR A 17 -17.13 0.40 -31.98
C THR A 17 -17.52 1.57 -31.08
N ILE A 18 -18.68 1.45 -30.43
CA ILE A 18 -19.09 2.35 -29.36
C ILE A 18 -18.18 2.06 -28.16
N PHE A 19 -17.03 2.74 -28.11
CA PHE A 19 -16.28 2.88 -26.87
C PHE A 19 -17.17 3.65 -25.89
N SER A 20 -17.74 2.94 -24.92
CA SER A 20 -18.34 3.54 -23.74
C SER A 20 -17.21 4.20 -22.95
N ALA A 21 -16.95 5.47 -23.24
CA ALA A 21 -16.06 6.29 -22.43
C ALA A 21 -16.65 6.36 -21.01
N PRO A 22 -15.85 6.19 -19.95
CA PRO A 22 -16.32 6.43 -18.60
C PRO A 22 -16.79 7.88 -18.49
N THR A 23 -17.96 8.07 -17.89
CA THR A 23 -18.56 9.38 -17.64
C THR A 23 -17.72 10.16 -16.62
N PHE A 24 -16.72 10.89 -17.12
CA PHE A 24 -15.98 11.86 -16.31
C PHE A 24 -16.92 13.01 -15.94
N HIS A 25 -17.39 13.01 -14.69
CA HIS A 25 -18.06 14.16 -14.12
C HIS A 25 -17.03 15.27 -13.91
N ALA A 26 -16.99 16.23 -14.83
CA ALA A 26 -16.21 17.45 -14.67
C ALA A 26 -16.90 18.33 -13.62
N TYR A 27 -16.36 18.37 -12.41
CA TYR A 27 -16.82 19.31 -11.39
C TYR A 27 -16.29 20.71 -11.70
N SER A 28 -17.22 21.65 -11.95
CA SER A 28 -16.92 23.07 -12.10
C SER A 28 -16.10 23.58 -10.90
N ALA A 29 -14.97 24.24 -11.19
CA ALA A 29 -14.05 24.80 -10.22
C ALA A 29 -14.64 26.06 -9.56
N SER A 30 -15.64 25.89 -8.70
CA SER A 30 -16.10 26.93 -7.77
C SER A 30 -15.02 27.21 -6.72
N LYS A 31 -14.70 28.49 -6.50
CA LYS A 31 -13.81 29.02 -5.44
C LYS A 31 -14.31 28.78 -4.00
N SER A 32 -15.37 28.02 -3.79
CA SER A 32 -15.85 27.64 -2.45
C SER A 32 -15.02 26.46 -1.90
N LYS A 33 -14.89 26.38 -0.57
CA LYS A 33 -14.40 25.17 0.13
C LYS A 33 -15.44 24.06 -0.04
N SER A 34 -15.53 23.49 -1.23
CA SER A 34 -16.48 22.44 -1.55
C SER A 34 -15.96 21.10 -0.99
N THR A 35 -16.87 20.35 -0.38
CA THR A 35 -16.64 18.95 -0.06
C THR A 35 -17.30 18.12 -1.15
N VAL A 36 -16.51 17.36 -1.91
CA VAL A 36 -17.02 16.38 -2.89
C VAL A 36 -17.21 15.06 -2.16
N ILE A 37 -18.40 14.47 -2.25
CA ILE A 37 -18.69 13.16 -1.65
C ILE A 37 -18.51 12.12 -2.75
N LEU A 38 -17.75 11.07 -2.46
CA LEU A 38 -17.43 10.02 -3.42
C LEU A 38 -17.61 8.65 -2.77
N ASN A 39 -18.04 7.68 -3.58
CA ASN A 39 -18.07 6.28 -3.20
C ASN A 39 -16.68 5.65 -3.23
N ARG A 40 -16.58 4.39 -2.80
CA ARG A 40 -15.30 3.66 -2.76
C ARG A 40 -14.61 3.64 -4.13
N ASP A 41 -15.33 3.26 -5.17
CA ASP A 41 -14.76 3.02 -6.49
C ASP A 41 -14.29 4.35 -7.11
N GLU A 42 -15.10 5.39 -6.96
CA GLU A 42 -14.73 6.77 -7.32
C GLU A 42 -13.47 7.22 -6.57
N MET A 43 -13.38 6.97 -5.26
CA MET A 43 -12.19 7.30 -4.48
C MET A 43 -10.95 6.56 -4.98
N THR A 44 -11.05 5.29 -5.36
CA THR A 44 -9.88 4.52 -5.85
C THR A 44 -9.42 4.90 -7.26
N ASN A 45 -10.31 5.51 -8.06
CA ASN A 45 -10.05 5.91 -9.45
C ASN A 45 -10.01 7.43 -9.63
N ILE A 46 -9.95 8.18 -8.53
CA ILE A 46 -10.04 9.63 -8.54
C ILE A 46 -8.83 10.27 -9.24
N SER A 47 -9.10 11.25 -10.10
CA SER A 47 -8.10 12.12 -10.69
C SER A 47 -8.07 13.45 -9.91
N PRO A 48 -7.01 13.77 -9.14
CA PRO A 48 -6.97 15.00 -8.33
C PRO A 48 -7.18 16.29 -9.14
N GLU A 49 -6.85 16.28 -10.42
CA GLU A 49 -7.02 17.38 -11.36
C GLU A 49 -8.49 17.68 -11.67
N SER A 50 -9.38 16.70 -11.52
CA SER A 50 -10.83 16.87 -11.74
C SER A 50 -11.55 17.48 -10.53
N LEU A 51 -10.81 17.87 -9.48
CA LEU A 51 -11.35 18.33 -8.21
C LEU A 51 -10.98 19.79 -7.91
N PRO A 52 -11.78 20.48 -7.10
CA PRO A 52 -11.43 21.81 -6.60
C PRO A 52 -10.12 21.79 -5.81
N LYS A 53 -9.12 22.55 -6.26
CA LYS A 53 -7.76 22.58 -5.68
C LYS A 53 -7.71 22.81 -4.16
N ASN A 54 -8.62 23.64 -3.63
CA ASN A 54 -8.74 23.96 -2.20
C ASN A 54 -9.88 23.18 -1.51
N GLY A 55 -10.43 22.18 -2.20
CA GLY A 55 -11.52 21.35 -1.73
C GLY A 55 -11.08 20.20 -0.83
N THR A 56 -12.07 19.43 -0.43
CA THR A 56 -11.90 18.19 0.34
C THR A 56 -12.76 17.12 -0.31
N VAL A 57 -12.26 15.89 -0.39
CA VAL A 57 -13.09 14.74 -0.74
C VAL A 57 -13.52 14.02 0.53
N LYS A 58 -14.74 13.50 0.55
CA LYS A 58 -15.26 12.66 1.63
C LYS A 58 -15.69 11.32 1.04
N TRP A 59 -15.09 10.25 1.53
CA TRP A 59 -15.54 8.90 1.23
C TRP A 59 -16.85 8.59 2.00
N ASP A 60 -17.94 8.32 1.29
CA ASP A 60 -19.30 8.16 1.86
C ASP A 60 -19.49 6.86 2.66
N SER A 61 -18.84 5.79 2.22
CA SER A 61 -18.90 4.42 2.74
C SER A 61 -17.73 4.14 3.69
N TYR A 62 -17.09 5.21 4.14
CA TYR A 62 -16.02 5.16 5.11
C TYR A 62 -16.48 4.47 6.39
N ARG A 63 -15.96 3.26 6.63
CA ARG A 63 -16.16 2.57 7.90
C ARG A 63 -15.18 3.11 8.93
N LYS A 64 -15.68 3.98 9.81
CA LYS A 64 -14.93 4.40 10.99
C LYS A 64 -14.72 3.19 11.91
N SER A 65 -13.53 2.58 11.89
CA SER A 65 -13.21 1.54 12.86
C SER A 65 -13.29 2.13 14.29
N LYS A 66 -13.55 1.27 15.28
CA LYS A 66 -13.65 1.65 16.70
C LYS A 66 -12.37 2.29 17.28
N LYS A 67 -11.26 2.29 16.54
CA LYS A 67 -9.95 2.81 16.96
C LYS A 67 -9.54 4.01 16.10
N ASP A 68 -9.76 5.23 16.57
CA ASP A 68 -9.14 6.48 16.08
C ASP A 68 -8.95 6.64 14.56
N VAL A 69 -9.88 6.11 13.77
CA VAL A 69 -9.85 6.31 12.33
C VAL A 69 -10.59 7.61 12.02
N HIS A 70 -10.05 8.34 11.04
CA HIS A 70 -10.48 9.67 10.62
C HIS A 70 -11.96 9.74 10.18
N ASN A 71 -12.44 10.90 9.74
CA ASN A 71 -13.83 11.11 9.33
C ASN A 71 -14.05 10.94 7.81
N GLY A 72 -13.16 10.20 7.14
CA GLY A 72 -13.17 10.00 5.69
C GLY A 72 -12.87 11.25 4.85
N LYS A 73 -12.50 12.39 5.46
CA LYS A 73 -12.21 13.65 4.76
C LYS A 73 -10.73 13.78 4.40
N ILE A 74 -10.44 13.96 3.11
CA ILE A 74 -9.09 14.08 2.56
C ILE A 74 -8.95 15.41 1.81
N PRO A 75 -8.01 16.29 2.19
CA PRO A 75 -7.72 17.48 1.41
C PRO A 75 -7.24 17.11 0.00
N VAL A 76 -7.76 17.77 -1.05
CA VAL A 76 -7.38 17.49 -2.45
C VAL A 76 -5.86 17.61 -2.64
N SER A 77 -5.24 18.61 -2.01
CA SER A 77 -3.77 18.81 -1.99
C SER A 77 -2.93 17.64 -1.45
N LEU A 78 -3.54 16.61 -0.84
CA LEU A 78 -2.86 15.45 -0.29
C LEU A 78 -3.20 14.14 -1.01
N LEU A 79 -4.06 14.15 -2.04
CA LEU A 79 -4.47 12.94 -2.77
C LEU A 79 -3.32 12.28 -3.55
N THR A 80 -2.29 13.04 -3.90
CA THR A 80 -1.07 12.54 -4.56
C THR A 80 0.07 12.22 -3.60
N ASP A 81 -0.10 12.44 -2.28
CA ASP A 81 0.93 12.13 -1.29
C ASP A 81 0.80 10.66 -0.85
N PRO A 82 1.72 9.76 -1.27
CA PRO A 82 1.59 8.33 -1.01
C PRO A 82 1.63 7.99 0.48
N VAL A 83 2.33 8.81 1.28
CA VAL A 83 2.45 8.60 2.73
C VAL A 83 1.15 8.98 3.42
N TYR A 84 0.50 10.08 3.02
CA TYR A 84 -0.82 10.46 3.54
C TYR A 84 -1.89 9.45 3.12
N CYS A 85 -1.93 9.12 1.82
CA CYS A 85 -2.93 8.24 1.23
C CYS A 85 -2.87 6.82 1.80
N SER A 86 -1.70 6.35 2.22
CA SER A 86 -1.53 5.03 2.85
C SER A 86 -2.43 4.75 4.07
N MET A 87 -2.82 5.81 4.79
CA MET A 87 -3.63 5.73 6.00
C MET A 87 -5.04 6.30 5.82
N ASN A 88 -5.31 6.98 4.71
CA ASN A 88 -6.52 7.79 4.55
C ASN A 88 -7.38 7.39 3.34
N MET A 89 -6.79 6.76 2.31
CA MET A 89 -7.54 6.25 1.16
C MET A 89 -8.11 4.85 1.44
N PRO A 90 -9.21 4.45 0.79
CA PRO A 90 -9.62 3.06 0.72
C PRO A 90 -8.51 2.17 0.15
N SER A 91 -8.54 0.89 0.50
CA SER A 91 -7.63 -0.12 -0.07
C SER A 91 -7.89 -0.29 -1.57
N GLU A 92 -6.83 -0.53 -2.34
CA GLU A 92 -6.95 -0.76 -3.80
C GLU A 92 -7.45 -2.17 -4.11
N SER A 93 -7.21 -3.10 -3.20
CA SER A 93 -7.63 -4.50 -3.22
C SER A 93 -7.71 -5.00 -1.78
N LEU A 94 -8.43 -6.10 -1.55
CA LEU A 94 -8.64 -6.69 -0.23
C LEU A 94 -8.44 -8.21 -0.30
N SER A 95 -7.67 -8.76 0.64
CA SER A 95 -7.68 -10.18 0.96
C SER A 95 -8.82 -10.53 1.93
N ASP A 96 -9.15 -11.82 2.05
CA ASP A 96 -10.13 -12.29 3.01
C ASP A 96 -9.75 -11.90 4.45
N GLU A 97 -8.45 -11.87 4.75
CA GLU A 97 -7.96 -11.44 6.06
C GLU A 97 -8.20 -9.95 6.32
N MET A 98 -7.97 -9.11 5.31
CA MET A 98 -8.26 -7.70 5.43
C MET A 98 -9.77 -7.46 5.65
N ILE A 99 -10.63 -8.19 4.95
CA ILE A 99 -12.09 -8.11 5.14
C ILE A 99 -12.46 -8.54 6.56
N ARG A 100 -11.99 -9.70 6.99
CA ARG A 100 -12.26 -10.26 8.32
C ARG A 100 -11.79 -9.32 9.44
N ALA A 101 -10.63 -8.71 9.28
CA ALA A 101 -10.08 -7.75 10.22
C ALA A 101 -10.62 -6.31 10.05
N SER A 102 -11.59 -6.09 9.14
CA SER A 102 -12.18 -4.78 8.83
C SER A 102 -11.14 -3.72 8.47
N ARG A 103 -10.14 -4.10 7.66
CA ARG A 103 -8.98 -3.30 7.27
C ARG A 103 -9.16 -2.69 5.88
N ASP A 104 -10.26 -1.99 5.66
CA ASP A 104 -10.50 -1.38 4.36
C ASP A 104 -9.67 -0.10 4.11
N ASN A 105 -9.01 0.39 5.15
CA ASN A 105 -8.03 1.47 5.07
C ASN A 105 -6.98 1.27 6.15
N GLY A 106 -5.87 2.01 6.04
CA GLY A 106 -4.84 2.00 7.07
C GLY A 106 -5.35 2.57 8.39
N HIS A 107 -4.88 2.03 9.51
CA HIS A 107 -5.23 2.52 10.83
C HIS A 107 -4.08 2.35 11.83
N ILE A 108 -4.03 3.25 12.81
CA ILE A 108 -3.11 3.17 13.94
C ILE A 108 -3.68 2.14 14.92
N VAL A 109 -2.92 1.08 15.19
CA VAL A 109 -3.36 -0.06 16.02
C VAL A 109 -3.13 0.23 17.49
N THR A 110 -1.96 0.76 17.85
CA THR A 110 -1.67 1.24 19.21
C THR A 110 -1.10 2.65 19.19
N LYS A 111 -1.53 3.45 20.17
CA LYS A 111 -0.95 4.76 20.49
C LYS A 111 0.14 4.69 21.55
N LYS A 112 0.20 3.60 22.32
CA LYS A 112 1.13 3.42 23.43
C LYS A 112 1.99 2.19 23.19
N ILE A 113 3.28 2.43 23.00
CA ILE A 113 4.27 1.35 22.89
C ILE A 113 4.53 0.81 24.30
N PRO A 114 4.47 -0.52 24.52
CA PRO A 114 4.74 -1.14 25.82
C PRO A 114 6.09 -0.73 26.42
N ALA A 115 6.14 -0.61 27.75
CA ALA A 115 7.38 -0.26 28.47
C ALA A 115 8.50 -1.29 28.26
N SER A 116 8.14 -2.57 28.07
CA SER A 116 9.07 -3.67 27.76
C SER A 116 9.61 -3.66 26.32
N ALA A 117 9.04 -2.88 25.40
CA ALA A 117 9.52 -2.84 24.03
C ALA A 117 10.84 -2.09 23.92
N SER A 118 11.79 -2.62 23.15
CA SER A 118 13.10 -1.98 22.95
C SER A 118 13.57 -2.02 21.50
N LYS A 119 12.89 -2.77 20.65
CA LYS A 119 13.16 -2.89 19.22
C LYS A 119 11.89 -2.59 18.42
N LEU A 120 12.09 -2.18 17.18
CA LEU A 120 11.07 -2.04 16.16
C LEU A 120 11.44 -2.93 14.98
N LEU A 121 10.43 -3.54 14.36
CA LEU A 121 10.60 -4.37 13.18
C LEU A 121 9.45 -4.06 12.22
N ASN A 122 9.77 -3.46 11.08
CA ASN A 122 8.78 -3.31 10.00
C ASN A 122 8.58 -4.64 9.30
N PHE A 123 7.36 -4.86 8.81
CA PHE A 123 6.98 -6.05 8.07
C PHE A 123 6.12 -5.70 6.85
N GLY A 124 6.06 -6.64 5.92
CA GLY A 124 5.07 -6.67 4.85
C GLY A 124 4.37 -8.03 4.79
N ALA A 125 3.21 -8.06 4.14
CA ALA A 125 2.50 -9.27 3.80
C ALA A 125 1.96 -9.18 2.37
N VAL A 126 1.96 -10.30 1.65
CA VAL A 126 1.32 -10.46 0.35
C VAL A 126 0.40 -11.68 0.40
N GLU A 127 -0.85 -11.44 0.05
CA GLU A 127 -1.97 -12.37 0.20
C GLU A 127 -2.76 -12.44 -1.11
N GLU A 128 -3.52 -13.52 -1.29
CA GLU A 128 -4.50 -13.60 -2.37
C GLU A 128 -5.57 -12.51 -2.20
N THR A 129 -5.89 -11.81 -3.29
CA THR A 129 -7.04 -10.91 -3.33
C THR A 129 -8.33 -11.74 -3.35
N THR A 130 -9.29 -11.36 -2.52
CA THR A 130 -10.60 -12.02 -2.40
C THR A 130 -11.25 -12.24 -3.76
N LYS A 131 -11.80 -13.44 -3.99
CA LYS A 131 -12.49 -13.85 -5.23
C LYS A 131 -11.62 -13.78 -6.50
N GLN A 132 -10.30 -13.81 -6.36
CA GLN A 132 -9.40 -14.00 -7.50
C GLN A 132 -8.99 -15.46 -7.60
N THR A 133 -8.34 -15.82 -8.71
CA THR A 133 -7.79 -17.16 -8.92
C THR A 133 -6.35 -17.03 -9.34
N LEU A 134 -5.44 -17.49 -8.48
CA LEU A 134 -4.00 -17.48 -8.75
C LEU A 134 -3.62 -18.45 -9.87
N PRO A 135 -2.64 -18.09 -10.72
CA PRO A 135 -2.06 -19.04 -11.69
C PRO A 135 -1.25 -20.12 -10.97
N ASP A 136 -0.99 -21.25 -11.65
CA ASP A 136 -0.24 -22.37 -11.06
C ASP A 136 1.18 -21.99 -10.64
N SER A 137 1.81 -21.05 -11.34
CA SER A 137 3.10 -20.47 -10.97
C SER A 137 3.15 -18.97 -11.26
N PHE A 138 3.85 -18.24 -10.40
CA PHE A 138 4.06 -16.80 -10.54
C PHE A 138 5.25 -16.35 -9.69
N SER A 139 5.65 -15.09 -9.87
CA SER A 139 6.73 -14.49 -9.09
C SER A 139 6.24 -13.23 -8.38
N VAL A 140 6.67 -13.06 -7.14
CA VAL A 140 6.57 -11.83 -6.37
C VAL A 140 7.96 -11.26 -6.17
N TYR A 141 8.11 -9.96 -6.37
CA TYR A 141 9.39 -9.27 -6.27
C TYR A 141 9.33 -8.25 -5.15
N PHE A 142 10.38 -8.21 -4.34
CA PHE A 142 10.52 -7.27 -3.23
C PHE A 142 11.76 -6.41 -3.42
N GLY A 143 11.55 -5.10 -3.54
CA GLY A 143 12.63 -4.13 -3.58
C GLY A 143 12.97 -3.59 -2.19
N LYS A 144 13.56 -2.40 -2.16
CA LYS A 144 14.05 -1.79 -0.92
C LYS A 144 12.97 -1.71 0.15
N MET A 145 13.39 -1.85 1.40
CA MET A 145 12.54 -1.76 2.58
C MET A 145 13.18 -0.81 3.58
N LYS A 146 12.43 0.21 4.02
CA LYS A 146 12.94 1.25 4.93
C LYS A 146 11.96 1.50 6.06
N MET A 147 12.51 1.82 7.22
CA MET A 147 11.77 2.29 8.38
C MET A 147 12.30 3.64 8.85
N PHE A 148 11.39 4.49 9.29
CA PHE A 148 11.65 5.87 9.66
C PHE A 148 11.09 6.19 11.04
N ALA A 149 11.74 7.12 11.73
CA ALA A 149 11.21 7.74 12.94
C ALA A 149 11.31 9.26 12.85
N TYR A 150 10.31 9.95 13.39
CA TYR A 150 10.41 11.39 13.65
C TYR A 150 11.10 11.60 15.00
N SER A 151 12.32 12.15 14.97
CA SER A 151 13.14 12.42 16.14
C SER A 151 12.85 13.82 16.69
N LYS A 152 12.50 13.91 17.98
CA LYS A 152 12.27 15.18 18.70
C LYS A 152 13.52 16.02 18.75
N SER A 153 14.62 15.43 19.20
CA SER A 153 15.91 16.09 19.34
C SER A 153 16.39 16.67 18.00
N LYS A 154 16.21 15.93 16.90
CA LYS A 154 16.61 16.38 15.55
C LYS A 154 15.53 17.19 14.82
N LYS A 155 14.31 17.28 15.37
CA LYS A 155 13.12 17.93 14.78
C LYS A 155 12.86 17.51 13.32
N ARG A 156 13.18 16.27 12.95
CA ARG A 156 13.07 15.74 11.57
C ARG A 156 12.88 14.23 11.52
N TRP A 157 12.43 13.76 10.36
CA TRP A 157 12.46 12.34 10.00
C TRP A 157 13.90 11.85 9.79
N ILE A 158 14.17 10.66 10.31
CA ILE A 158 15.41 9.93 10.12
C ILE A 158 15.10 8.49 9.68
N THR A 159 15.92 7.95 8.80
CA THR A 159 15.94 6.52 8.50
C THR A 159 16.55 5.77 9.68
N ILE A 160 15.84 4.75 10.18
CA ILE A 160 16.27 3.92 11.31
C ILE A 160 16.49 2.45 10.92
N ASP A 161 16.00 2.05 9.75
CA ASP A 161 16.35 0.81 9.06
C ASP A 161 16.29 1.04 7.54
N SER A 162 17.19 0.40 6.80
CA SER A 162 17.24 0.46 5.34
C SER A 162 17.88 -0.81 4.79
N GLN A 163 17.14 -1.55 3.98
CA GLN A 163 17.58 -2.79 3.35
C GLN A 163 17.30 -2.74 1.84
N PRO A 164 18.15 -3.36 0.99
CA PRO A 164 17.89 -3.45 -0.44
C PRO A 164 16.67 -4.33 -0.77
N TYR A 165 16.31 -5.23 0.15
CA TYR A 165 15.11 -6.07 0.14
C TYR A 165 14.88 -6.66 1.56
N PRO A 166 13.72 -7.26 1.86
CA PRO A 166 13.44 -7.85 3.17
C PRO A 166 14.43 -8.98 3.57
N LYS A 167 14.77 -9.09 4.86
CA LYS A 167 15.76 -10.06 5.37
C LYS A 167 15.19 -11.44 5.73
N GLY A 168 13.89 -11.53 5.97
CA GLY A 168 13.22 -12.81 6.26
C GLY A 168 11.97 -12.90 5.42
N ILE A 169 11.85 -13.93 4.57
CA ILE A 169 10.68 -14.18 3.72
C ILE A 169 10.15 -15.58 4.02
N TYR A 170 8.93 -15.63 4.52
CA TYR A 170 8.30 -16.83 5.04
C TYR A 170 6.87 -16.94 4.51
N ILE A 171 6.34 -18.16 4.54
CA ILE A 171 4.93 -18.43 4.28
C ILE A 171 4.26 -18.74 5.61
N TYR A 172 3.24 -17.96 5.94
CA TYR A 172 2.46 -18.05 7.18
C TYR A 172 1.06 -18.54 6.89
N THR A 173 0.58 -19.48 7.70
CA THR A 173 -0.79 -19.97 7.57
C THR A 173 -1.78 -18.99 8.18
N LEU A 174 -2.80 -18.65 7.40
CA LEU A 174 -3.90 -17.82 7.83
C LEU A 174 -5.02 -18.68 8.45
N PRO A 175 -5.77 -18.16 9.43
CA PRO A 175 -5.62 -16.83 10.00
C PRO A 175 -4.38 -16.70 10.91
N TRP A 176 -3.90 -15.47 11.11
CA TRP A 176 -2.73 -15.08 11.92
C TRP A 176 -2.68 -15.60 13.38
N LYS A 177 -3.67 -16.39 13.81
CA LYS A 177 -3.68 -17.12 15.08
C LYS A 177 -2.77 -18.34 15.08
N THR A 178 -2.37 -18.83 13.90
CA THR A 178 -1.43 -19.97 13.81
C THR A 178 0.01 -19.46 13.87
N ALA A 179 0.83 -20.02 14.77
CA ALA A 179 2.27 -19.71 14.82
C ALA A 179 3.08 -20.49 13.77
N LYS A 180 2.41 -21.09 12.77
CA LYS A 180 3.03 -21.96 11.77
C LYS A 180 3.60 -21.09 10.66
N ALA A 181 4.92 -21.10 10.57
CA ALA A 181 5.68 -20.42 9.53
C ALA A 181 6.63 -21.43 8.87
N ARG A 182 6.73 -21.39 7.55
CA ARG A 182 7.79 -22.10 6.82
C ARG A 182 8.63 -21.10 6.06
N LYS A 183 9.94 -21.32 6.02
CA LYS A 183 10.84 -20.49 5.21
C LYS A 183 10.50 -20.70 3.73
N CYS A 184 10.44 -19.61 2.97
CA CYS A 184 10.26 -19.73 1.52
C CYS A 184 11.55 -20.32 0.91
N LYS A 185 11.42 -21.37 0.08
CA LYS A 185 12.56 -22.10 -0.48
C LYS A 185 13.06 -21.49 -1.79
N ASN A 186 12.17 -20.92 -2.59
CA ASN A 186 12.46 -20.45 -3.94
C ASN A 186 12.66 -18.93 -3.96
N VAL A 187 13.71 -18.47 -3.28
CA VAL A 187 14.07 -17.05 -3.21
C VAL A 187 15.40 -16.84 -3.92
N THR A 188 15.39 -15.99 -4.95
CA THR A 188 16.59 -15.53 -5.65
C THR A 188 16.88 -14.08 -5.27
N TYR A 189 18.10 -13.79 -4.85
CA TYR A 189 18.52 -12.46 -4.41
C TYR A 189 19.36 -11.77 -5.48
N TYR A 190 18.98 -10.54 -5.82
CA TYR A 190 19.71 -9.64 -6.70
C TYR A 190 20.23 -8.44 -5.91
N ASN A 191 21.04 -7.57 -6.51
CA ASN A 191 21.65 -6.44 -5.81
C ASN A 191 20.63 -5.49 -5.14
N ASN A 192 19.45 -5.34 -5.73
CA ASN A 192 18.44 -4.35 -5.35
C ASN A 192 17.03 -4.92 -5.18
N TYR A 193 16.85 -6.23 -5.30
CA TYR A 193 15.57 -6.89 -5.06
C TYR A 193 15.72 -8.38 -4.76
N ALA A 194 14.69 -8.97 -4.15
CA ALA A 194 14.51 -10.40 -4.03
C ALA A 194 13.35 -10.85 -4.92
N LYS A 195 13.52 -11.94 -5.66
CA LYS A 195 12.48 -12.63 -6.43
C LYS A 195 12.05 -13.87 -5.65
N VAL A 196 10.74 -14.05 -5.50
CA VAL A 196 10.14 -15.20 -4.83
C VAL A 196 9.23 -15.90 -5.84
N ASP A 197 9.59 -17.12 -6.21
CA ASP A 197 8.78 -17.95 -7.09
C ASP A 197 7.82 -18.81 -6.26
N LEU A 198 6.53 -18.77 -6.60
CA LEU A 198 5.43 -19.35 -5.84
C LEU A 198 4.48 -20.12 -6.75
N THR A 199 3.74 -21.03 -6.13
CA THR A 199 2.54 -21.62 -6.74
C THR A 199 1.27 -21.09 -6.10
N LYS A 200 0.11 -21.37 -6.71
CA LYS A 200 -1.19 -21.07 -6.07
C LYS A 200 -1.33 -21.72 -4.69
N ASP A 201 -0.81 -22.94 -4.51
CA ASP A 201 -0.89 -23.68 -3.24
C ASP A 201 -0.01 -23.06 -2.15
N ASP A 202 1.05 -22.34 -2.52
CA ASP A 202 1.86 -21.61 -1.56
C ASP A 202 1.06 -20.49 -0.85
N LEU A 203 0.08 -19.89 -1.52
CA LEU A 203 -0.73 -18.79 -0.98
C LEU A 203 -2.18 -19.17 -0.63
N HIS A 204 -2.69 -20.32 -1.09
CA HIS A 204 -4.01 -20.78 -0.70
C HIS A 204 -4.06 -21.02 0.82
N GLY A 205 -4.87 -20.21 1.54
CA GLY A 205 -4.97 -20.25 3.00
C GLY A 205 -3.70 -19.76 3.73
N ASN A 206 -2.78 -19.12 3.01
CA ASN A 206 -1.50 -18.66 3.52
C ASN A 206 -1.21 -17.21 3.08
N CYS A 207 -0.10 -16.66 3.54
CA CYS A 207 0.44 -15.40 3.04
C CYS A 207 1.96 -15.48 2.96
N LEU A 208 2.54 -14.70 2.05
CA LEU A 208 3.95 -14.32 2.15
C LEU A 208 4.08 -13.26 3.23
N HIS A 209 4.91 -13.50 4.24
CA HIS A 209 5.19 -12.56 5.32
C HIS A 209 6.69 -12.34 5.45
N PHE A 210 7.09 -11.08 5.62
CA PHE A 210 8.50 -10.71 5.59
C PHE A 210 8.83 -9.49 6.42
N TRP A 211 10.10 -9.37 6.80
CA TRP A 211 10.59 -8.32 7.71
C TRP A 211 11.81 -7.57 7.19
N GLY A 212 11.93 -6.32 7.65
CA GLY A 212 13.14 -5.52 7.53
C GLY A 212 14.16 -5.86 8.61
N GLY A 213 15.07 -4.92 8.86
CA GLY A 213 16.04 -5.00 9.95
C GLY A 213 15.47 -4.56 11.30
N ALA A 214 15.97 -5.14 12.38
CA ALA A 214 15.61 -4.72 13.74
C ALA A 214 16.24 -3.36 14.08
N ALA A 215 15.40 -2.34 14.32
CA ALA A 215 15.85 -1.02 14.73
C ALA A 215 15.71 -0.81 16.24
N LYS A 216 16.65 -0.07 16.85
CA LYS A 216 16.55 0.32 18.28
C LYS A 216 15.43 1.33 18.48
N LEU A 217 14.55 1.07 19.44
CA LEU A 217 13.51 2.01 19.86
C LEU A 217 14.09 3.05 20.84
N LYS A 218 14.01 4.33 20.49
CA LYS A 218 14.37 5.44 21.39
C LYS A 218 13.11 6.14 21.90
N LYS A 219 12.44 5.57 22.91
CA LYS A 219 11.14 6.07 23.43
C LYS A 219 11.16 7.56 23.83
N ASN A 220 12.28 8.03 24.37
CA ASN A 220 12.43 9.42 24.79
C ASN A 220 12.60 10.40 23.63
N ASP A 221 12.90 9.92 22.41
CA ASP A 221 13.20 10.77 21.25
C ASP A 221 12.20 10.57 20.10
N TYR A 222 11.71 9.36 19.85
CA TYR A 222 10.91 9.05 18.67
C TYR A 222 9.41 9.24 18.95
N LEU A 223 8.74 10.04 18.09
CA LEU A 223 7.31 10.35 18.23
C LEU A 223 6.40 9.57 17.29
N TYR A 224 6.79 9.47 16.03
CA TYR A 224 6.01 8.85 14.97
C TYR A 224 6.90 7.93 14.16
N TYR A 225 6.30 6.89 13.59
CA TYR A 225 6.98 5.89 12.81
C TYR A 225 6.31 5.77 11.45
N ALA A 226 7.10 5.44 10.44
CA ALA A 226 6.63 5.09 9.11
C ALA A 226 7.51 3.97 8.56
N ALA A 227 6.94 3.09 7.75
CA ALA A 227 7.72 2.14 6.99
C ALA A 227 7.18 2.02 5.58
N SER A 228 8.07 1.62 4.68
CA SER A 228 7.71 1.29 3.31
C SER A 228 8.58 0.19 2.74
N TYR A 229 8.02 -0.54 1.80
CA TYR A 229 8.75 -1.47 0.94
C TYR A 229 8.25 -1.40 -0.49
N GLU A 230 9.09 -1.80 -1.45
CA GLU A 230 8.72 -1.96 -2.86
C GLU A 230 8.23 -3.38 -3.14
N VAL A 231 7.14 -3.49 -3.91
CA VAL A 231 6.62 -4.77 -4.39
C VAL A 231 6.11 -4.65 -5.83
N TRP A 232 6.34 -5.69 -6.62
CA TRP A 232 5.72 -5.92 -7.92
C TRP A 232 5.62 -7.42 -8.19
N VAL A 233 4.93 -7.80 -9.24
CA VAL A 233 4.59 -9.19 -9.54
C VAL A 233 4.74 -9.51 -11.03
N SER A 234 4.80 -10.80 -11.37
CA SER A 234 4.78 -11.24 -12.77
C SER A 234 3.46 -10.87 -13.47
N PRO A 235 3.46 -10.69 -14.82
CA PRO A 235 2.27 -10.26 -15.55
C PRO A 235 1.01 -11.12 -15.34
N ASN A 236 1.18 -12.44 -15.18
CA ASN A 236 0.09 -13.39 -15.03
C ASN A 236 -0.66 -13.32 -13.67
N VAL A 237 -0.18 -12.50 -12.72
CA VAL A 237 -0.77 -12.37 -11.37
C VAL A 237 -1.11 -10.90 -11.01
N VAL A 238 -1.09 -9.99 -11.98
CA VAL A 238 -1.50 -8.59 -11.79
C VAL A 238 -2.93 -8.51 -11.27
N GLY A 239 -3.16 -7.69 -10.22
CA GLY A 239 -4.48 -7.51 -9.62
C GLY A 239 -4.94 -8.65 -8.71
N LYS A 240 -4.27 -9.81 -8.73
CA LYS A 240 -4.67 -11.01 -7.99
C LYS A 240 -4.06 -11.12 -6.59
N LEU A 241 -3.10 -10.26 -6.28
CA LEU A 241 -2.43 -10.20 -4.98
C LEU A 241 -2.63 -8.84 -4.31
N THR A 242 -2.85 -8.90 -3.01
CA THR A 242 -2.96 -7.74 -2.13
C THR A 242 -1.73 -7.65 -1.25
N ALA A 243 -1.05 -6.50 -1.29
CA ALA A 243 0.10 -6.19 -0.46
C ALA A 243 -0.28 -5.27 0.70
N SER A 244 0.23 -5.56 1.90
CA SER A 244 0.01 -4.76 3.11
C SER A 244 1.29 -4.70 3.97
N GLY A 245 1.30 -3.88 5.01
CA GLY A 245 2.46 -3.78 5.90
C GLY A 245 2.16 -3.13 7.25
N GLY A 246 3.18 -3.15 8.09
CA GLY A 246 3.09 -2.66 9.46
C GLY A 246 4.45 -2.52 10.13
N ILE A 247 4.41 -2.15 11.40
CA ILE A 247 5.56 -2.14 12.30
C ILE A 247 5.13 -2.83 13.59
N ASP A 248 5.95 -3.77 14.04
CA ASP A 248 5.86 -4.38 15.35
C ASP A 248 6.85 -3.73 16.31
N SER A 249 6.41 -3.50 17.54
CA SER A 249 7.29 -3.33 18.67
C SER A 249 7.66 -4.68 19.26
N LYS A 250 8.95 -4.87 19.53
CA LYS A 250 9.54 -6.13 19.95
C LYS A 250 10.26 -5.97 21.28
N ASP A 251 10.42 -7.08 21.99
CA ASP A 251 11.32 -7.20 23.15
C ASP A 251 12.81 -7.02 22.77
N SER A 252 13.70 -7.08 23.75
CA SER A 252 15.16 -6.89 23.54
C SER A 252 15.79 -7.98 22.68
N ALA A 253 15.30 -9.21 22.79
CA ALA A 253 15.72 -10.33 21.96
C ALA A 253 15.19 -10.23 20.52
N CYS A 254 14.26 -9.30 20.24
CA CYS A 254 13.59 -9.15 18.95
C CYS A 254 12.78 -10.40 18.52
N ILE A 255 12.32 -11.19 19.49
CA ILE A 255 11.57 -12.42 19.26
C ILE A 255 10.08 -12.15 19.43
N LYS A 256 9.68 -11.67 20.60
CA LYS A 256 8.26 -11.50 20.94
C LYS A 256 7.71 -10.20 20.36
N THR A 257 6.64 -10.29 19.56
CA THR A 257 5.80 -9.13 19.24
C THR A 257 5.02 -8.71 20.47
N LEU A 258 5.24 -7.48 20.93
CA LEU A 258 4.57 -6.89 22.08
C LEU A 258 3.35 -6.06 21.66
N SER A 259 3.45 -5.37 20.52
CA SER A 259 2.32 -4.69 19.89
C SER A 259 2.60 -4.36 18.43
N GLN A 260 1.57 -4.39 17.60
CA GLN A 260 1.60 -3.79 16.27
C GLN A 260 1.26 -2.29 16.36
N LEU A 261 2.01 -1.43 15.68
CA LEU A 261 1.86 0.02 15.72
C LEU A 261 0.78 0.54 14.77
N TYR A 262 0.76 0.04 13.54
CA TYR A 262 -0.23 0.36 12.53
C TYR A 262 -0.41 -0.82 11.58
N SER A 263 -1.53 -0.82 10.85
CA SER A 263 -1.74 -1.62 9.64
C SER A 263 -1.95 -0.66 8.48
N SER A 264 -1.26 -0.89 7.35
CA SER A 264 -1.53 -0.13 6.12
C SER A 264 -2.89 -0.51 5.54
N ARG A 265 -3.34 0.28 4.55
CA ARG A 265 -4.36 -0.19 3.59
C ARG A 265 -3.79 -1.31 2.69
N GLY A 266 -4.67 -1.97 1.96
CA GLY A 266 -4.32 -2.97 0.95
C GLY A 266 -3.94 -2.29 -0.37
N TYR A 267 -2.87 -2.77 -0.99
CA TYR A 267 -2.37 -2.29 -2.27
C TYR A 267 -2.48 -3.39 -3.31
N LYS A 268 -3.00 -3.04 -4.49
CA LYS A 268 -3.14 -3.95 -5.62
C LYS A 268 -1.77 -4.12 -6.26
N CYS A 269 -1.30 -5.36 -6.38
CA CYS A 269 0.00 -5.64 -7.00
C CYS A 269 -0.05 -5.47 -8.52
N THR A 270 1.02 -4.91 -9.08
CA THR A 270 1.20 -4.61 -10.51
C THR A 270 2.58 -5.08 -10.99
N THR A 271 2.84 -5.04 -12.29
CA THR A 271 4.16 -5.34 -12.87
C THR A 271 5.20 -4.27 -12.56
N SER A 272 4.78 -3.03 -12.36
CA SER A 272 5.65 -1.93 -11.94
C SER A 272 5.81 -1.90 -10.42
N ALA A 273 7.04 -1.64 -9.96
CA ALA A 273 7.38 -1.49 -8.55
C ALA A 273 6.50 -0.41 -7.89
N LYS A 274 5.79 -0.80 -6.83
CA LYS A 274 4.94 0.09 -6.03
C LYS A 274 5.45 0.14 -4.60
N SER A 275 5.52 1.35 -4.04
CA SER A 275 5.84 1.54 -2.62
C SER A 275 4.58 1.34 -1.75
N VAL A 276 4.58 0.28 -0.94
CA VAL A 276 3.56 0.06 0.10
C VAL A 276 3.97 0.89 1.31
N TRP A 277 3.12 1.80 1.76
CA TRP A 277 3.40 2.68 2.89
C TRP A 277 2.47 2.40 4.06
N GLY A 278 2.90 2.78 5.25
CA GLY A 278 2.01 3.09 6.35
C GLY A 278 2.75 3.80 7.48
N ASN A 279 2.01 4.35 8.44
CA ASN A 279 2.59 5.19 9.47
C ASN A 279 1.70 5.34 10.71
N THR A 280 2.29 5.92 11.77
CA THR A 280 1.60 6.22 13.03
C THR A 280 1.32 7.72 13.21
N ILE A 281 1.24 8.50 12.12
CA ILE A 281 1.15 9.96 12.17
C ILE A 281 -0.33 10.35 12.23
N PRO A 282 -0.81 10.99 13.32
CA PRO A 282 -2.16 11.54 13.32
C PRO A 282 -2.29 12.64 12.26
N ASN A 283 -3.39 12.71 11.50
CA ASN A 283 -3.57 13.74 10.46
C ASN A 283 -3.31 15.18 10.94
N LYS A 284 -3.74 15.51 12.18
CA LYS A 284 -3.48 16.84 12.80
C LYS A 284 -2.00 17.18 13.00
N LYS A 285 -1.12 16.18 12.88
CA LYS A 285 0.33 16.28 13.03
C LYS A 285 1.08 16.12 11.70
N TYR A 286 0.41 15.68 10.63
CA TYR A 286 1.02 15.37 9.34
C TYR A 286 1.86 16.53 8.77
N LYS A 287 1.24 17.71 8.64
CA LYS A 287 1.95 18.93 8.19
C LYS A 287 3.02 19.37 9.20
N LYS A 288 2.73 19.29 10.50
CA LYS A 288 3.63 19.74 11.59
C LYS A 288 4.95 18.96 11.62
N CYS A 289 4.91 17.66 11.34
CA CYS A 289 6.10 16.82 11.27
C CYS A 289 6.71 16.74 9.87
N LYS A 290 6.24 17.53 8.90
CA LYS A 290 6.74 17.55 7.51
C LYS A 290 6.76 16.16 6.87
N ALA A 291 5.69 15.38 7.10
CA ALA A 291 5.59 13.98 6.69
C ALA A 291 5.70 13.75 5.18
N SER A 292 5.28 14.71 4.34
CA SER A 292 5.45 14.65 2.89
C SER A 292 6.92 14.50 2.43
N LYS A 293 7.89 14.81 3.29
CA LYS A 293 9.32 14.58 3.02
C LYS A 293 9.73 13.10 3.08
N LEU A 294 8.91 12.23 3.66
CA LEU A 294 9.21 10.80 3.79
C LEU A 294 9.35 10.13 2.43
N ASN A 295 8.51 10.47 1.45
CA ASN A 295 8.62 9.91 0.10
C ASN A 295 9.97 10.26 -0.54
N LYS A 296 10.40 11.52 -0.43
CA LYS A 296 11.75 11.94 -0.87
C LYS A 296 12.86 11.21 -0.12
N LEU A 297 12.73 11.04 1.20
CA LEU A 297 13.71 10.32 2.01
C LEU A 297 13.79 8.83 1.64
N TYR A 298 12.67 8.22 1.25
CA TYR A 298 12.60 6.85 0.78
C TYR A 298 13.39 6.62 -0.51
N TYR A 299 13.30 7.55 -1.46
CA TYR A 299 14.07 7.50 -2.72
C TYR A 299 15.48 8.07 -2.60
N SER A 300 15.81 8.79 -1.51
CA SER A 300 17.19 9.21 -1.29
C SER A 300 18.09 7.99 -1.04
N ASP A 301 19.16 7.89 -1.82
CA ASP A 301 20.18 6.87 -1.69
C ASP A 301 20.80 6.96 -0.29
N THR A 302 20.65 5.90 0.49
CA THR A 302 21.39 5.70 1.74
C THR A 302 22.52 4.72 1.46
N ARG A 303 23.28 4.99 0.38
CA ARG A 303 24.67 4.56 0.28
C ARG A 303 25.50 5.51 1.13
N LYS A 304 25.46 5.31 2.45
CA LYS A 304 26.62 5.64 3.28
C LYS A 304 27.25 4.30 3.65
N LYS A 305 28.50 4.18 3.18
CA LYS A 305 29.45 3.07 3.32
C LYS A 305 29.25 2.26 4.60
#